data_AF-I7BSM0-F1
#
_entry.id   AF-I7BSM0-F1
#
_cell.length_a   1.000
_cell.length_b   1.000
_cell.length_c   1.000
_cell.angle_alpha   90.00
_cell.angle_beta   90.00
_cell.angle_gamma   90.00
#
_symmetry.space_group_name_H-M   'P 1'
#
loop_
_entity.id
_entity.type
_entity.pdbx_description
1 polymer ?
#
loop_
_entity_poly.entity_id
_entity_poly.type
_entity_poly.pdbx_seq_one_letter_code
_entity_poly.pdbx_strand_id
1 'polypeptide(L)'
;MNYLIIIPIAFILAAAALALPWFMVRQGYREQVQLGGACTTVLGFAASTGVFSYADNMPLALLYGSASVVSFLYALDCFLPLYLSRKSH
;
A
#
# COMPACT_ATOMS: atom_id res chain seq x y z
N MET A 1 12.44 -21.04 -14.44
CA MET A 1 11.39 -21.75 -13.67
C MET A 1 11.02 -21.07 -12.34
N ASN A 2 11.95 -20.46 -11.58
CA ASN A 2 11.59 -19.76 -10.33
C ASN A 2 10.58 -18.60 -10.50
N TYR A 3 10.69 -17.80 -11.58
CA TYR A 3 9.78 -16.66 -11.80
C TYR A 3 8.32 -17.07 -11.99
N LEU A 4 8.04 -18.24 -12.58
CA LEU A 4 6.68 -18.75 -12.79
C LEU A 4 5.96 -19.12 -11.50
N ILE A 5 6.68 -19.35 -10.41
CA ILE A 5 6.13 -19.68 -9.08
C ILE A 5 6.10 -18.42 -8.19
N ILE A 6 7.12 -17.57 -8.29
CA ILE A 6 7.23 -16.35 -7.46
C ILE A 6 6.15 -15.32 -7.83
N ILE A 7 5.88 -15.13 -9.13
CA ILE A 7 4.87 -14.17 -9.60
C ILE A 7 3.48 -14.46 -9.02
N PRO A 8 2.90 -15.67 -9.13
CA PRO A 8 1.57 -15.93 -8.59
C PRO A 8 1.52 -15.83 -7.06
N ILE A 9 2.58 -16.22 -6.34
CA ILE A 9 2.63 -16.06 -4.88
C ILE A 9 2.61 -14.57 -4.50
N ALA A 10 3.39 -13.73 -5.19
CA ALA A 10 3.41 -12.29 -4.97
C ALA A 10 2.04 -11.66 -5.23
N PHE A 11 1.31 -12.10 -6.27
CA PHE A 11 -0.05 -11.66 -6.54
C PHE A 11 -1.04 -12.05 -5.44
N ILE A 12 -0.96 -13.28 -4.94
CA ILE A 12 -1.82 -13.74 -3.84
C ILE A 12 -1.57 -12.91 -2.57
N LEU A 13 -0.30 -12.68 -2.24
CA LEU A 13 0.07 -11.86 -1.07
C LEU A 13 -0.40 -10.41 -1.23
N ALA A 14 -0.27 -9.82 -2.42
CA ALA A 14 -0.75 -8.47 -2.70
C ALA A 14 -2.28 -8.36 -2.58
N ALA A 15 -3.02 -9.34 -3.11
CA ALA A 15 -4.47 -9.39 -2.98
C ALA A 15 -4.91 -9.58 -1.52
N ALA A 16 -4.21 -10.43 -0.76
CA ALA A 16 -4.46 -10.64 0.66
C ALA A 16 -4.20 -9.36 1.46
N ALA A 17 -3.12 -8.64 1.15
CA ALA A 17 -2.79 -7.37 1.78
C ALA A 17 -3.87 -6.31 1.53
N LEU A 18 -4.43 -6.22 0.32
CA LEU A 18 -5.53 -5.30 -0.01
C LEU A 18 -6.87 -5.71 0.63
N ALA A 19 -7.13 -6.99 0.83
CA ALA A 19 -8.37 -7.43 1.47
C ALA A 19 -8.32 -7.24 3.01
N LEU A 20 -7.12 -7.26 3.59
CA LEU A 20 -6.91 -7.26 5.05
C LEU A 20 -7.52 -6.03 5.76
N PRO A 21 -7.32 -4.78 5.29
CA PRO A 21 -7.89 -3.58 5.92
C PRO A 21 -9.41 -3.65 6.04
N TRP A 22 -10.08 -4.18 5.02
CA TRP A 22 -11.53 -4.32 4.99
C TRP A 22 -12.03 -5.30 6.05
N PHE A 23 -11.36 -6.45 6.21
CA PHE A 23 -11.71 -7.42 7.25
C PHE A 23 -11.41 -6.89 8.65
N MET A 24 -10.26 -6.24 8.85
CA MET A 24 -9.87 -5.66 10.13
C MET A 24 -10.82 -4.56 10.60
N VAL A 25 -11.25 -3.66 9.70
CA VAL A 25 -12.24 -2.63 10.03
C VAL A 25 -13.60 -3.24 10.41
N ARG A 26 -14.04 -4.29 9.71
CA ARG A 26 -15.29 -5.00 10.04
C ARG A 26 -15.24 -5.70 11.40
N GLN A 27 -14.06 -6.11 11.86
CA GLN A 27 -13.85 -6.68 13.19
C GLN A 27 -13.59 -5.64 14.30
N GLY A 28 -13.61 -4.35 13.97
CA GLY A 28 -13.44 -3.27 14.94
C GLY A 28 -11.99 -2.81 15.17
N TYR A 29 -11.00 -3.38 14.47
CA TYR A 29 -9.58 -3.01 14.56
C TYR A 29 -9.25 -1.72 13.78
N ARG A 30 -10.04 -0.67 13.96
CA ARG A 30 -9.94 0.58 13.20
C ARG A 30 -8.61 1.31 13.43
N GLU A 31 -8.12 1.36 14.67
CA GLU A 31 -6.87 2.06 15.01
C GLU A 31 -5.65 1.41 14.36
N GLN A 32 -5.63 0.08 14.26
CA GLN A 32 -4.53 -0.66 13.61
C GLN A 32 -4.49 -0.36 12.10
N VAL A 33 -5.66 -0.28 11.46
CA VAL A 33 -5.76 0.06 10.03
C VAL A 33 -5.40 1.53 9.78
N GLN A 34 -5.75 2.44 10.71
CA GLN A 34 -5.31 3.85 10.65
C GLN A 34 -3.80 3.99 10.79
N LEU A 35 -3.19 3.32 11.77
CA LEU A 35 -1.75 3.33 11.98
C LEU A 35 -1.02 2.75 10.77
N GLY A 36 -1.49 1.60 10.27
CA GLY A 36 -0.95 0.96 9.07
C GLY A 36 -1.01 1.90 7.85
N GLY A 37 -2.18 2.48 7.58
CA GLY A 37 -2.39 3.43 6.49
C GLY A 37 -1.48 4.67 6.60
N ALA A 38 -1.35 5.24 7.80
CA ALA A 38 -0.48 6.38 8.07
C ALA A 38 0.99 6.05 7.81
N CYS A 39 1.48 4.92 8.32
CA CYS A 39 2.85 4.46 8.07
C CYS A 39 3.13 4.27 6.57
N THR A 40 2.22 3.63 5.82
CA THR A 40 2.39 3.49 4.37
C THR A 40 2.32 4.82 3.62
N THR A 41 1.56 5.79 4.11
CA THR A 41 1.52 7.13 3.51
C THR A 41 2.87 7.82 3.65
N VAL A 42 3.47 7.77 4.86
CA VAL A 42 4.80 8.34 5.12
C VAL A 42 5.88 7.65 4.28
N LEU A 43 5.82 6.32 4.17
CA LEU A 43 6.72 5.56 3.29
C LEU A 43 6.54 5.93 1.82
N GLY A 44 5.30 6.15 1.36
CA GLY A 44 5.00 6.59 -0.01
C GLY A 44 5.55 7.98 -0.31
N PHE A 45 5.49 8.90 0.66
CA PHE A 45 6.15 10.21 0.58
C PHE A 45 7.67 10.09 0.54
N ALA A 46 8.27 9.27 1.40
CA ALA A 46 9.71 9.03 1.37
C ALA A 46 10.16 8.35 0.06
N ALA A 47 9.33 7.48 -0.52
CA ALA A 47 9.60 6.90 -1.83
C ALA A 47 9.51 7.95 -2.95
N SER A 48 8.56 8.90 -2.84
CA SER A 48 8.42 9.99 -3.82
C SER A 48 9.64 10.91 -3.85
N THR A 49 10.25 11.22 -2.70
CA THR A 49 11.50 12.00 -2.67
C THR A 49 12.66 11.23 -3.31
N GLY A 50 12.68 9.90 -3.19
CA GLY A 50 13.60 9.03 -3.91
C GLY A 50 13.50 9.15 -5.44
N VAL A 51 12.30 9.37 -6.00
CA VAL A 51 12.13 9.58 -7.45
C VAL A 51 12.91 10.80 -7.93
N PHE A 52 12.80 11.91 -7.21
CA PHE A 52 13.51 13.15 -7.54
C PHE A 52 15.01 13.03 -7.27
N SER A 53 15.40 12.34 -6.20
CA SER A 53 16.80 12.17 -5.84
C SER A 53 17.58 11.26 -6.79
N TYR A 54 16.90 10.37 -7.51
CA TYR A 54 17.50 9.46 -8.50
C TYR A 54 17.02 9.74 -9.92
N ALA A 55 16.63 10.98 -10.23
CA ALA A 55 16.11 11.36 -11.55
C ALA A 55 17.08 11.03 -12.71
N ASP A 56 18.39 11.11 -12.46
CA ASP A 56 19.43 10.76 -13.43
C ASP A 56 19.59 9.24 -13.66
N ASN A 57 19.05 8.42 -12.75
CA ASN A 57 19.08 6.97 -12.80
C ASN A 57 17.66 6.41 -13.05
N MET A 58 17.30 6.34 -14.33
CA MET A 58 15.99 5.86 -14.80
C MET A 58 15.45 4.58 -14.10
N PRO A 59 16.23 3.49 -13.91
CA PRO A 59 15.71 2.29 -13.24
C PRO A 59 15.43 2.48 -11.75
N LEU A 60 16.22 3.29 -11.04
CA LEU A 60 15.97 3.61 -9.63
C LEU A 60 14.78 4.56 -9.49
N ALA A 61 14.70 5.60 -10.33
CA ALA A 61 13.56 6.51 -10.34
C ALA A 61 12.23 5.74 -10.56
N LEU A 62 12.23 4.75 -11.45
CA LEU A 62 11.05 3.92 -11.73
C LEU A 62 10.71 2.97 -10.57
N LEU A 63 11.71 2.41 -9.88
CA LEU A 63 11.51 1.61 -8.67
C LEU A 63 10.91 2.45 -7.53
N TYR A 64 11.48 3.63 -7.25
CA TYR A 64 10.95 4.54 -6.24
C TYR A 64 9.56 5.09 -6.62
N GLY A 65 9.32 5.32 -7.91
CA GLY A 65 8.04 5.79 -8.42
C GLY A 65 6.94 4.74 -8.25
N SER A 66 7.23 3.49 -8.65
CA SER A 66 6.30 2.37 -8.46
C SER A 66 6.06 2.08 -6.97
N ALA A 67 7.09 2.11 -6.13
CA ALA A 67 6.95 1.96 -4.68
C ALA A 67 6.08 3.07 -4.06
N SER A 68 6.24 4.32 -4.52
CA SER A 68 5.42 5.45 -4.09
C SER A 68 3.94 5.24 -4.46
N VAL A 69 3.66 4.90 -5.73
CA VAL A 69 2.30 4.64 -6.22
C VAL A 69 1.63 3.51 -5.44
N VAL A 70 2.32 2.38 -5.24
CA VAL A 70 1.77 1.23 -4.49
C VAL A 70 1.48 1.62 -3.04
N SER A 71 2.36 2.41 -2.41
CA SER A 71 2.18 2.89 -1.04
C SER A 71 0.95 3.81 -0.90
N PHE A 72 0.74 4.71 -1.88
CA PHE A 72 -0.46 5.56 -1.90
C PHE A 72 -1.74 4.77 -2.15
N LEU A 73 -1.73 3.81 -3.08
CA LEU A 73 -2.88 2.95 -3.35
C LEU A 73 -3.27 2.13 -2.12
N TYR A 74 -2.27 1.57 -1.41
CA TYR A 74 -2.52 0.81 -0.18
C TYR A 74 -3.02 1.71 0.95
N ALA A 75 -2.49 2.93 1.08
CA ALA A 75 -2.99 3.89 2.05
C ALA A 75 -4.46 4.25 1.77
N LEU A 76 -4.83 4.52 0.51
CA LEU A 76 -6.21 4.76 0.11
C LEU A 76 -7.12 3.56 0.44
N ASP A 77 -6.65 2.34 0.17
CA ASP A 77 -7.38 1.11 0.49
C ASP A 77 -7.56 0.90 2.00
N CYS A 78 -6.65 1.40 2.84
CA CYS A 78 -6.83 1.44 4.30
C CYS A 78 -7.86 2.49 4.73
N PHE A 79 -7.81 3.70 4.17
CA PHE A 79 -8.69 4.82 4.56
C PHE A 79 -10.13 4.68 4.04
N LEU A 80 -10.34 3.99 2.93
CA LEU A 80 -11.67 3.79 2.33
C LEU A 80 -12.65 3.01 3.23
N PRO A 81 -12.33 1.82 3.77
CA PRO A 81 -13.22 1.11 4.69
C PRO A 81 -13.41 1.88 6.00
N LEU A 82 -12.40 2.60 6.49
CA LEU A 82 -12.51 3.47 7.66
C LEU A 82 -13.52 4.60 7.43
N TYR A 83 -13.49 5.24 6.26
CA TYR A 83 -14.41 6.32 5.91
C TYR A 83 -15.85 5.82 5.70
N LEU A 84 -16.02 4.73 4.94
CA LEU A 84 -17.35 4.16 4.64
C LEU A 84 -18.02 3.59 5.89
N SER A 85 -17.27 2.92 6.75
CA SER A 85 -17.81 2.38 8.01
C SER A 85 -18.20 3.47 9.02
N ARG A 86 -17.72 4.71 8.86
CA ARG A 86 -18.11 5.86 9.70
C ARG A 86 -19.48 6.43 9.35
N LYS A 87 -19.94 6.26 8.10
CA LYS A 87 -21.27 6.70 7.63
C LYS A 87 -22.39 5.70 7.91
N SER A 88 -22.06 4.49 8.32
CA SER A 88 -23.04 3.41 8.56
C SER A 88 -23.67 3.45 9.96
N HIS A 89 -23.54 4.55 10.69
CA HIS A 89 -23.96 4.71 12.08
C HIS A 89 -24.74 6.01 12.24
#